data_AF-A0A949YGD8-F1
#
_entry.id   AF-A0A949YGD8-F1
#
_cell.length_a   1.000
_cell.length_b   1.000
_cell.length_c   1.000
_cell.angle_alpha   90.00
_cell.angle_beta   90.00
_cell.angle_gamma   90.00
#
_symmetry.space_group_name_H-M   'P 1'
#
loop_
_entity.id
_entity.type
_entity.pdbx_description
1 polymer ?
#
loop_
_entity_poly.entity_id
_entity_poly.type
_entity_poly.pdbx_seq_one_letter_code
_entity_poly.pdbx_strand_id
1 'polypeptide(L)'
;MLPYLFFVLFINARVATLDHSAGQHSLASAKATASRTPIAQPSFFSVYNPVTETSETQVTVHCKTLRDVNNLEQRITIVGNVQEDLVSSVGKIIVPAGTKVIGEGFCDPDRNRILSRDHWTFYVSDHLIRVTATMLDPLSAEGLRSAQDPNLNDSGVRQAIYRDGTYIEVPDGSDFLLRITGNISVEELNSAFDENQPVSSNR
;
A
#
# COMPACT_ATOMS: atom_id res chain seq x y z
N MET A 1 35.77 4.57 -17.26
CA MET A 1 35.05 4.94 -16.03
C MET A 1 34.26 6.19 -16.33
N LEU A 2 32.95 6.07 -16.56
CA LEU A 2 32.07 7.22 -16.81
C LEU A 2 31.27 7.54 -15.53
N PRO A 3 31.13 8.81 -15.15
CA PRO A 3 30.29 9.22 -14.03
C PRO A 3 28.82 9.22 -14.48
N TYR A 4 27.94 8.54 -13.73
CA TYR A 4 26.50 8.62 -13.95
C TYR A 4 26.00 9.97 -13.42
N LEU A 5 25.61 10.81 -14.37
CA LEU A 5 25.01 12.12 -14.15
C LEU A 5 23.61 11.93 -13.54
N PHE A 6 23.41 12.43 -12.32
CA PHE A 6 22.15 12.41 -11.60
C PHE A 6 21.10 13.29 -12.29
N PHE A 7 19.94 12.71 -12.58
CA PHE A 7 18.72 13.46 -12.92
C PHE A 7 17.68 13.19 -11.85
N VAL A 8 17.37 14.23 -11.08
CA VAL A 8 16.21 14.29 -10.18
C VAL A 8 14.96 14.16 -11.03
N LEU A 9 14.27 13.02 -10.95
CA LEU A 9 12.99 12.81 -11.61
C LEU A 9 11.87 13.26 -10.65
N PHE A 10 11.22 14.37 -10.98
CA PHE A 10 10.01 14.80 -10.29
C PHE A 10 8.88 13.82 -10.60
N ILE A 11 8.45 13.04 -9.61
CA ILE A 11 7.16 12.33 -9.66
C ILE A 11 6.08 13.38 -9.40
N ASN A 12 5.43 13.85 -10.48
CA ASN A 12 4.26 14.72 -10.37
C ASN A 12 3.02 13.87 -10.05
N ALA A 13 2.73 13.68 -8.77
CA ALA A 13 1.40 13.28 -8.32
C ALA A 13 0.63 14.56 -7.92
N ARG A 14 -0.24 15.05 -8.82
CA ARG A 14 -1.17 16.15 -8.51
C ARG A 14 -2.42 15.57 -7.85
N VAL A 15 -2.58 15.78 -6.55
CA VAL A 15 -3.85 15.59 -5.84
C VAL A 15 -4.71 16.82 -6.10
N ALA A 16 -5.80 16.66 -6.86
CA ALA A 16 -6.82 17.68 -7.01
C ALA A 16 -7.81 17.57 -5.85
N THR A 17 -7.77 18.53 -4.93
CA THR A 17 -8.86 18.83 -4.00
C THR A 17 -9.98 19.55 -4.75
N LEU A 18 -11.23 19.10 -4.63
CA LEU A 18 -12.42 19.94 -4.81
C LEU A 18 -13.64 19.34 -4.10
N ASP A 19 -13.90 19.94 -2.95
CA ASP A 19 -15.17 20.42 -2.36
C ASP A 19 -16.57 20.04 -2.90
N HIS A 20 -17.47 20.01 -1.91
CA HIS A 20 -18.90 20.37 -1.90
C HIS A 20 -19.95 19.39 -2.46
N SER A 21 -20.87 18.96 -1.58
CA SER A 21 -22.23 19.52 -1.53
C SER A 21 -23.21 18.55 -0.84
N ALA A 22 -23.73 19.00 0.30
CA ALA A 22 -24.91 18.43 0.95
C ALA A 22 -26.17 18.75 0.13
N GLY A 23 -27.02 17.77 -0.10
CA GLY A 23 -28.23 17.95 -0.91
C GLY A 23 -29.28 16.87 -0.69
N GLN A 24 -30.03 17.01 0.40
CA GLN A 24 -31.48 16.81 0.55
C GLN A 24 -32.14 15.49 0.10
N HIS A 25 -32.69 14.81 1.10
CA HIS A 25 -33.78 13.84 1.00
C HIS A 25 -35.08 14.50 0.51
N SER A 26 -35.79 13.84 -0.41
CA SER A 26 -37.23 14.02 -0.60
C SER A 26 -37.91 12.69 -0.92
N LEU A 27 -39.01 12.45 -0.21
CA LEU A 27 -39.92 11.32 -0.28
C LEU A 27 -40.85 11.43 -1.51
N ALA A 28 -41.08 10.34 -2.23
CA ALA A 28 -42.40 10.07 -2.79
C ALA A 28 -42.60 8.59 -3.13
N SER A 29 -43.67 8.06 -2.55
CA SER A 29 -44.33 6.79 -2.81
C SER A 29 -45.09 6.84 -4.14
N ALA A 30 -44.99 5.80 -4.97
CA ALA A 30 -46.09 5.39 -5.85
C ALA A 30 -45.99 3.92 -6.26
N LYS A 31 -47.09 3.23 -5.95
CA LYS A 31 -47.49 1.86 -6.24
C LYS A 31 -48.12 1.81 -7.63
N ALA A 32 -47.86 0.76 -8.42
CA ALA A 32 -48.85 -0.04 -9.19
C ALA A 32 -48.35 -0.58 -10.55
N THR A 33 -48.49 -1.91 -10.67
CA THR A 33 -49.12 -2.66 -11.77
C THR A 33 -48.42 -2.81 -13.14
N ALA A 34 -48.12 -4.07 -13.43
CA ALA A 34 -47.64 -4.61 -14.69
C ALA A 34 -48.74 -4.77 -15.76
N SER A 35 -48.37 -4.61 -17.04
CA SER A 35 -48.91 -5.41 -18.17
C SER A 35 -48.06 -5.27 -19.44
N ARG A 36 -47.83 -6.41 -20.11
CA ARG A 36 -47.12 -6.70 -21.38
C ARG A 36 -47.50 -5.78 -22.55
N THR A 37 -46.66 -5.55 -23.58
CA THR A 37 -46.47 -6.38 -24.81
C THR A 37 -45.36 -5.73 -25.69
N PRO A 38 -44.58 -6.46 -26.54
CA PRO A 38 -43.39 -5.91 -27.23
C PRO A 38 -43.70 -5.33 -28.62
N ILE A 39 -43.05 -4.22 -28.98
CA ILE A 39 -43.02 -3.64 -30.33
C ILE A 39 -41.59 -3.18 -30.64
N ALA A 40 -41.14 -3.43 -31.87
CA ALA A 40 -39.75 -3.29 -32.34
C ALA A 40 -39.43 -1.92 -32.99
N GLN A 41 -38.15 -1.52 -32.81
CA GLN A 41 -37.30 -0.59 -33.59
C GLN A 41 -37.62 0.94 -33.59
N PRO A 42 -36.63 1.85 -33.83
CA PRO A 42 -35.29 1.67 -34.39
C PRO A 42 -34.12 2.26 -33.56
N SER A 43 -32.91 1.95 -34.04
CA SER A 43 -31.59 2.40 -33.62
C SER A 43 -31.46 3.91 -33.37
N PHE A 44 -31.10 4.29 -32.15
CA PHE A 44 -30.55 5.59 -31.82
C PHE A 44 -29.02 5.52 -31.85
N PHE A 45 -28.42 6.40 -32.65
CA PHE A 45 -27.02 6.78 -32.58
C PHE A 45 -26.68 7.17 -31.13
N SER A 46 -25.91 6.34 -30.42
CA SER A 46 -25.23 6.80 -29.22
C SER A 46 -24.02 7.60 -29.68
N VAL A 47 -24.22 8.92 -29.67
CA VAL A 47 -23.21 9.94 -29.82
C VAL A 47 -22.08 9.65 -28.84
N TYR A 48 -20.86 9.66 -29.39
CA TYR A 48 -19.59 9.72 -28.69
C TYR A 48 -19.71 10.38 -27.31
N ASN A 49 -19.43 9.61 -26.27
CA ASN A 49 -18.98 10.18 -25.01
C ASN A 49 -17.63 9.52 -24.70
N PRO A 50 -16.49 10.11 -25.13
CA PRO A 50 -15.22 9.73 -24.56
C PRO A 50 -15.21 10.33 -23.15
N VAL A 51 -15.82 9.61 -22.20
CA VAL A 51 -15.39 9.75 -20.81
C VAL A 51 -13.98 9.19 -20.83
N THR A 52 -13.00 10.09 -20.95
CA THR A 52 -11.63 9.82 -20.56
C THR A 52 -11.67 9.47 -19.08
N GLU A 53 -11.84 8.18 -18.79
CA GLU A 53 -11.42 7.59 -17.53
C GLU A 53 -9.92 7.86 -17.43
N THR A 54 -9.57 8.93 -16.73
CA THR A 54 -8.24 9.12 -16.17
C THR A 54 -8.01 7.95 -15.23
N SER A 55 -7.46 6.87 -15.77
CA SER A 55 -6.89 5.78 -14.98
C SER A 55 -5.75 6.40 -14.17
N GLU A 56 -6.06 6.78 -12.92
CA GLU A 56 -5.03 6.85 -11.89
C GLU A 56 -4.33 5.50 -11.93
N THR A 57 -3.08 5.50 -12.37
CA THR A 57 -2.28 4.28 -12.47
C THR A 57 -1.96 3.86 -11.04
N GLN A 58 -2.84 3.02 -10.51
CA GLN A 58 -2.71 2.45 -9.18
C GLN A 58 -1.54 1.45 -9.21
N VAL A 59 -0.41 1.87 -8.67
CA VAL A 59 0.79 1.03 -8.60
C VAL A 59 0.62 0.04 -7.46
N THR A 60 0.70 -1.25 -7.78
CA THR A 60 0.71 -2.34 -6.81
C THR A 60 2.07 -3.01 -6.82
N VAL A 61 2.64 -3.25 -5.65
CA VAL A 61 3.94 -3.92 -5.50
C VAL A 61 3.72 -5.26 -4.83
N HIS A 62 4.18 -6.33 -5.47
CA HIS A 62 4.10 -7.69 -4.94
C HIS A 62 5.24 -7.93 -3.95
N CYS A 63 4.90 -8.40 -2.75
CA CYS A 63 5.83 -8.59 -1.65
C CYS A 63 5.61 -9.93 -0.94
N LYS A 64 6.62 -10.41 -0.22
CA LYS A 64 6.50 -11.51 0.75
C LYS A 64 6.99 -11.08 2.12
N THR A 65 6.40 -11.60 3.18
CA THR A 65 6.87 -11.37 4.55
C THR A 65 8.23 -12.04 4.76
N LEU A 66 9.15 -11.36 5.44
CA LEU A 66 10.48 -11.88 5.77
C LEU A 66 10.55 -12.51 7.18
N ARG A 67 9.49 -12.36 7.97
CA ARG A 67 9.31 -12.92 9.30
C ARG A 67 7.83 -12.99 9.62
N ASP A 68 7.48 -13.74 10.66
CA ASP A 68 6.11 -13.78 11.16
C ASP A 68 5.62 -12.37 11.53
N VAL A 69 4.38 -12.08 11.15
CA VAL A 69 3.69 -10.84 11.51
C VAL A 69 2.60 -11.22 12.49
N ASN A 70 2.73 -10.77 13.74
CA ASN A 70 1.76 -11.03 14.79
C ASN A 70 1.54 -9.80 15.67
N ASN A 71 0.54 -9.87 16.53
CA ASN A 71 0.22 -8.83 17.50
C ASN A 71 0.71 -9.15 18.92
N LEU A 72 1.82 -9.87 19.10
CA LEU A 72 2.40 -10.05 20.44
C LEU A 72 2.88 -8.71 21.01
N GLU A 73 3.60 -7.95 20.19
CA GLU A 73 4.06 -6.61 20.52
C GLU A 73 2.95 -5.57 20.31
N GLN A 74 3.03 -4.45 21.05
CA GLN A 74 2.07 -3.36 20.91
C GLN A 74 2.22 -2.62 19.57
N ARG A 75 3.44 -2.58 19.02
CA ARG A 75 3.74 -2.04 17.70
C ARG A 75 4.03 -3.20 16.76
N ILE A 76 3.17 -3.39 15.76
CA ILE A 76 3.35 -4.45 14.76
C ILE A 76 4.23 -3.89 13.65
N THR A 77 5.44 -4.45 13.48
CA THR A 77 6.34 -4.06 12.38
C THR A 77 6.35 -5.14 11.32
N ILE A 78 5.87 -4.79 10.13
CA ILE A 78 5.82 -5.68 8.97
C ILE A 78 7.10 -5.48 8.18
N VAL A 79 7.81 -6.58 7.92
CA VAL A 79 9.04 -6.59 7.15
C VAL A 79 8.85 -7.55 6.00
N GLY A 80 9.08 -7.08 4.78
CA GLY A 80 8.96 -7.90 3.58
C GLY A 80 10.04 -7.64 2.55
N ASN A 81 9.99 -8.42 1.47
CA ASN A 81 10.81 -8.24 0.28
C ASN A 81 9.94 -8.13 -0.97
N VAL A 82 10.31 -7.20 -1.84
CA VAL A 82 9.70 -7.02 -3.16
C VAL A 82 9.99 -8.23 -4.04
N GLN A 83 8.99 -8.74 -4.76
CA GLN A 83 9.11 -9.96 -5.58
C GLN A 83 9.45 -9.69 -7.05
N GLU A 84 9.16 -8.49 -7.55
CA GLU A 84 9.36 -8.13 -8.96
C GLU A 84 9.88 -6.70 -9.10
N ASP A 85 10.61 -6.45 -10.19
CA ASP A 85 11.13 -5.10 -10.48
C ASP A 85 9.97 -4.13 -10.72
N LEU A 86 9.91 -3.06 -9.94
CA LEU A 86 9.02 -1.94 -10.20
C LEU A 86 9.67 -1.04 -11.24
N VAL A 87 9.11 -1.01 -12.44
CA VAL A 87 9.66 -0.25 -13.58
C VAL A 87 8.82 0.99 -13.86
N SER A 88 9.49 2.13 -14.01
CA SER A 88 8.88 3.38 -14.49
C SER A 88 8.35 3.26 -15.92
N SER A 89 7.46 4.18 -16.32
CA SER A 89 6.95 4.27 -17.70
C SER A 89 8.04 4.46 -18.76
N VAL A 90 9.23 4.95 -18.38
CA VAL A 90 10.39 5.11 -19.25
C VAL A 90 11.32 3.89 -19.27
N GLY A 91 10.92 2.77 -18.65
CA GLY A 91 11.67 1.51 -18.66
C GLY A 91 12.82 1.44 -17.64
N LYS A 92 12.94 2.41 -16.73
CA LYS A 92 13.93 2.38 -15.64
C LYS A 92 13.38 1.67 -14.42
N ILE A 93 14.15 0.74 -13.84
CA ILE A 93 13.84 0.11 -12.55
C ILE A 93 13.92 1.17 -11.45
N ILE A 94 12.82 1.36 -10.73
CA ILE A 94 12.71 2.24 -9.56
C ILE A 94 13.00 1.43 -8.29
N VAL A 95 12.37 0.26 -8.16
CA VAL A 95 12.55 -0.64 -7.01
C VAL A 95 12.90 -2.02 -7.54
N PRO A 96 14.14 -2.50 -7.37
CA PRO A 96 14.51 -3.84 -7.78
C PRO A 96 13.79 -4.93 -6.98
N ALA A 97 13.57 -6.09 -7.59
CA ALA A 97 13.20 -7.31 -6.89
C ALA A 97 14.23 -7.62 -5.78
N GLY A 98 13.77 -8.17 -4.67
CA GLY A 98 14.56 -8.41 -3.47
C GLY A 98 14.73 -7.20 -2.56
N THR A 99 14.26 -6.00 -2.95
CA THR A 99 14.30 -4.81 -2.10
C THR A 99 13.55 -5.06 -0.79
N LYS A 100 14.19 -4.76 0.34
CA LYS A 100 13.56 -4.81 1.65
C LYS A 100 12.55 -3.67 1.80
N VAL A 101 11.37 -3.99 2.30
CA VAL A 101 10.29 -3.04 2.56
C VAL A 101 9.82 -3.18 4.01
N ILE A 102 9.60 -2.05 4.69
CA ILE A 102 9.16 -2.02 6.09
C ILE A 102 7.96 -1.11 6.22
N GLY A 103 6.95 -1.57 6.96
CA GLY A 103 5.76 -0.81 7.29
C GLY A 103 5.31 -1.07 8.72
N GLU A 104 4.40 -0.23 9.17
CA GLU A 104 3.77 -0.37 10.49
C GLU A 104 2.35 -0.88 10.32
N GLY A 105 1.99 -1.84 11.17
CA GLY A 105 0.68 -2.46 11.18
C GLY A 105 -0.07 -2.23 12.48
N PHE A 106 -1.35 -2.54 12.46
CA PHE A 106 -2.21 -2.56 13.63
C PHE A 106 -3.21 -3.71 13.52
N CYS A 107 -3.63 -4.21 14.67
CA CYS A 107 -4.61 -5.28 14.76
C CYS A 107 -6.03 -4.73 14.51
N ASP A 108 -6.76 -5.35 13.59
CA ASP A 108 -8.21 -5.19 13.40
C ASP A 108 -8.90 -6.47 13.89
N PRO A 109 -9.39 -6.49 15.14
CA PRO A 109 -10.02 -7.67 15.72
C PRO A 109 -11.35 -8.01 15.06
N ASP A 110 -12.11 -7.02 14.59
CA ASP A 110 -13.43 -7.21 14.00
C ASP A 110 -13.34 -8.01 12.69
N ARG A 111 -12.26 -7.78 11.92
CA ARG A 111 -12.01 -8.49 10.65
C ARG A 111 -11.08 -9.68 10.80
N ASN A 112 -10.48 -9.86 11.97
CA ASN A 112 -9.40 -10.81 12.25
C ASN A 112 -8.21 -10.63 11.28
N ARG A 113 -7.73 -9.38 11.16
CA ARG A 113 -6.66 -9.01 10.22
C ARG A 113 -5.64 -8.04 10.81
N ILE A 114 -4.40 -8.12 10.34
CA ILE A 114 -3.39 -7.08 10.55
C ILE A 114 -3.47 -6.12 9.37
N LEU A 115 -3.77 -4.86 9.65
CA LEU A 115 -3.90 -3.80 8.65
C LEU A 115 -2.63 -2.95 8.63
N SER A 116 -2.40 -2.28 7.50
CA SER A 116 -1.38 -1.23 7.37
C SER A 116 -1.80 -0.27 6.27
N ARG A 117 -1.88 1.03 6.57
CA ARG A 117 -2.53 2.05 5.71
C ARG A 117 -1.73 3.32 5.43
N ASP A 118 -0.50 3.42 5.90
CA ASP A 118 0.25 4.67 5.86
C ASP A 118 1.66 4.48 5.29
N HIS A 119 2.67 4.74 6.11
CA HIS A 119 4.04 4.91 5.68
C HIS A 119 4.72 3.56 5.50
N TRP A 120 5.20 3.33 4.29
CA TRP A 120 6.07 2.21 3.94
C TRP A 120 7.39 2.74 3.45
N THR A 121 8.48 2.07 3.82
CA THR A 121 9.84 2.44 3.44
C THR A 121 10.50 1.30 2.68
N PHE A 122 10.89 1.57 1.43
CA PHE A 122 11.74 0.70 0.62
C PHE A 122 13.20 1.10 0.82
N TYR A 123 14.06 0.10 1.03
CA TYR A 123 15.50 0.29 1.24
C TYR A 123 16.24 -0.05 -0.05
N VAL A 124 16.39 0.94 -0.94
CA VAL A 124 16.93 0.77 -2.28
C VAL A 124 18.40 1.23 -2.30
N SER A 125 19.34 0.29 -2.14
CA SER A 125 20.78 0.55 -2.21
C SER A 125 21.25 1.75 -1.36
N ASP A 126 21.41 2.92 -1.99
CA ASP A 126 21.91 4.18 -1.44
C ASP A 126 20.81 5.20 -1.07
N HIS A 127 19.54 4.83 -1.23
CA HIS A 127 18.41 5.70 -0.88
C HIS A 127 17.25 4.92 -0.28
N LEU A 128 16.41 5.65 0.44
CA LEU A 128 15.13 5.19 0.95
C LEU A 128 14.03 5.80 0.10
N ILE A 129 13.04 4.98 -0.26
CA ILE A 129 11.81 5.48 -0.87
C ILE A 129 10.70 5.32 0.15
N ARG A 130 10.12 6.44 0.58
CA ARG A 130 8.95 6.43 1.47
C ARG A 130 7.70 6.63 0.64
N VAL A 131 6.70 5.82 0.91
CA VAL A 131 5.40 5.90 0.22
C VAL A 131 4.26 5.84 1.21
N THR A 132 3.12 6.40 0.83
CA THR A 132 1.83 6.04 1.42
C THR A 132 1.24 4.84 0.68
N ALA A 133 0.98 3.74 1.38
CA ALA A 133 0.42 2.54 0.78
C ALA A 133 -0.53 1.79 1.72
N THR A 134 -1.49 1.09 1.12
CA THR A 134 -2.36 0.14 1.80
C THR A 134 -1.87 -1.28 1.56
N MET A 135 -1.69 -2.04 2.63
CA MET A 135 -1.38 -3.47 2.54
C MET A 135 -2.65 -4.27 2.27
N LEU A 136 -2.58 -5.18 1.30
CA LEU A 136 -3.65 -6.09 0.93
C LEU A 136 -3.15 -7.54 0.96
N ASP A 137 -4.07 -8.48 1.18
CA ASP A 137 -3.82 -9.91 0.95
C ASP A 137 -3.77 -10.23 -0.55
N PRO A 138 -3.39 -11.46 -0.94
CA PRO A 138 -3.35 -11.88 -2.35
C PRO A 138 -4.69 -11.83 -3.08
N LEU A 139 -5.80 -11.77 -2.34
CA LEU A 139 -7.16 -11.62 -2.88
C LEU A 139 -7.58 -10.15 -2.96
N SER A 140 -6.63 -9.22 -2.78
CA SER A 140 -6.83 -7.76 -2.77
C SER A 140 -7.77 -7.26 -1.66
N ALA A 141 -8.05 -8.07 -0.64
CA ALA A 141 -8.73 -7.61 0.55
C ALA A 141 -7.73 -6.93 1.48
N GLU A 142 -8.19 -5.89 2.18
CA GLU A 142 -7.30 -5.10 3.02
C GLU A 142 -6.74 -5.88 4.21
N GLY A 143 -5.43 -5.75 4.42
CA GLY A 143 -4.68 -6.38 5.50
C GLY A 143 -4.46 -7.88 5.33
N LEU A 144 -3.65 -8.45 6.22
CA LEU A 144 -3.32 -9.86 6.24
C LEU A 144 -4.19 -10.62 7.24
N ARG A 145 -4.73 -11.77 6.84
CA ARG A 145 -5.56 -12.61 7.70
C ARG A 145 -4.69 -13.61 8.46
N SER A 146 -5.08 -13.94 9.69
CA SER A 146 -4.45 -15.04 10.44
C SER A 146 -4.48 -16.34 9.63
N ALA A 147 -3.36 -17.06 9.60
CA ALA A 147 -3.27 -18.38 8.99
C ALA A 147 -3.28 -19.52 10.01
N GLN A 148 -3.21 -19.21 11.30
CA GLN A 148 -3.04 -20.21 12.36
C GLN A 148 -4.02 -20.00 13.52
N ASP A 149 -4.32 -21.12 14.20
CA ASP A 149 -5.07 -21.13 15.45
C ASP A 149 -4.17 -20.75 16.63
N PRO A 150 -4.63 -19.89 17.56
CA PRO A 150 -3.81 -19.43 18.68
C PRO A 150 -3.47 -20.57 19.66
N ASN A 151 -2.20 -20.69 20.02
CA ASN A 151 -1.78 -21.55 21.12
C ASN A 151 -2.06 -20.89 22.48
N LEU A 152 -3.19 -21.22 23.10
CA LEU A 152 -3.62 -20.61 24.37
C LEU A 152 -2.74 -20.95 25.58
N ASN A 153 -1.78 -21.89 25.46
CA ASN A 153 -0.81 -22.16 26.52
C ASN A 153 0.28 -21.08 26.59
N ASP A 154 0.49 -20.35 25.50
CA ASP A 154 1.45 -19.26 25.43
C ASP A 154 0.91 -18.03 26.20
N SER A 155 1.72 -17.50 27.14
CA SER A 155 1.36 -16.32 27.91
C SER A 155 1.29 -15.04 27.08
N GLY A 156 2.14 -14.91 26.05
CA GLY A 156 2.14 -13.80 25.11
C GLY A 156 0.88 -13.80 24.24
N VAL A 157 0.47 -14.96 23.72
CA VAL A 157 -0.78 -15.11 22.96
C VAL A 157 -1.99 -14.70 23.81
N ARG A 158 -2.07 -15.18 25.05
CA ARG A 158 -3.15 -14.77 25.98
C ARG A 158 -3.14 -13.28 26.27
N GLN A 159 -1.96 -12.68 26.43
CA GLN A 159 -1.83 -11.24 26.65
C GLN A 159 -2.28 -10.44 25.42
N ALA A 160 -1.95 -10.89 24.21
CA ALA A 160 -2.40 -10.28 22.96
C ALA A 160 -3.93 -10.37 22.83
N ILE A 161 -4.55 -11.52 23.11
CA ILE A 161 -6.00 -11.69 23.12
C ILE A 161 -6.66 -10.77 24.15
N TYR A 162 -6.09 -10.65 25.36
CA TYR A 162 -6.63 -9.76 26.38
C TYR A 162 -6.56 -8.29 25.96
N ARG A 163 -5.47 -7.87 25.30
CA ARG A 163 -5.25 -6.48 24.87
C ARG A 163 -6.09 -6.11 23.64
N ASP A 164 -6.09 -6.98 22.64
CA ASP A 164 -6.59 -6.67 21.30
C ASP A 164 -7.91 -7.39 20.97
N GLY A 165 -8.36 -8.32 21.82
CA GLY A 165 -9.56 -9.14 21.61
C GLY A 165 -9.33 -10.39 20.74
N THR A 166 -8.22 -10.45 20.01
CA THR A 166 -7.82 -11.60 19.19
C THR A 166 -6.30 -11.74 19.14
N TYR A 167 -5.83 -12.90 18.72
CA TYR A 167 -4.45 -13.12 18.32
C TYR A 167 -4.42 -13.42 16.82
N ILE A 168 -3.58 -12.69 16.09
CA ILE A 168 -3.40 -12.86 14.65
C ILE A 168 -1.95 -13.19 14.40
N GLU A 169 -1.73 -14.24 13.61
CA GLU A 169 -0.39 -14.64 13.17
C GLU A 169 -0.41 -14.91 11.68
N VAL A 170 0.49 -14.22 10.98
CA VAL A 170 0.73 -14.37 9.55
C VAL A 170 2.16 -14.91 9.41
N PRO A 171 2.34 -16.13 8.88
CA PRO A 171 3.64 -16.75 8.75
C PRO A 171 4.61 -15.94 7.89
N ASP A 172 5.90 -16.16 8.10
CA ASP A 172 6.94 -15.80 7.15
C ASP A 172 6.67 -16.36 5.73
N GLY A 173 7.19 -15.68 4.71
CA GLY A 173 6.98 -16.05 3.32
C GLY A 173 5.57 -15.82 2.76
N SER A 174 4.63 -15.29 3.56
CA SER A 174 3.27 -14.98 3.13
C SER A 174 3.25 -13.85 2.10
N ASP A 175 2.53 -14.05 1.00
CA ASP A 175 2.35 -13.05 -0.05
C ASP A 175 1.46 -11.89 0.43
N PHE A 176 1.83 -10.67 0.07
CA PHE A 176 1.02 -9.47 0.25
C PHE A 176 1.26 -8.46 -0.86
N LEU A 177 0.29 -7.57 -1.04
CA LEU A 177 0.35 -6.50 -2.02
C LEU A 177 0.44 -5.16 -1.30
N LEU A 178 1.31 -4.27 -1.79
CA LEU A 178 1.30 -2.87 -1.40
C LEU A 178 0.69 -2.03 -2.51
N ARG A 179 -0.50 -1.50 -2.24
CA ARG A 179 -1.17 -0.57 -3.15
C ARG A 179 -0.76 0.84 -2.78
N ILE A 180 0.05 1.47 -3.61
CA ILE A 180 0.51 2.84 -3.40
C ILE A 180 -0.68 3.78 -3.65
N THR A 181 -1.02 4.59 -2.64
CA THR A 181 -2.23 5.43 -2.62
C THR A 181 -1.95 6.91 -2.47
N GLY A 182 -0.70 7.31 -2.23
CA GLY A 182 -0.37 8.71 -1.95
C GLY A 182 1.03 9.09 -2.34
N ASN A 183 1.63 9.95 -1.51
CA ASN A 183 2.90 10.60 -1.81
C ASN A 183 4.05 9.60 -1.84
N ILE A 184 5.02 9.90 -2.70
CA ILE A 184 6.30 9.20 -2.80
C ILE A 184 7.39 10.23 -2.52
N SER A 185 8.27 9.96 -1.56
CA SER A 185 9.47 10.75 -1.31
C SER A 185 10.71 9.87 -1.34
N VAL A 186 11.83 10.44 -1.79
CA VAL A 186 13.12 9.78 -1.89
C VAL A 186 14.10 10.52 -0.97
N GLU A 187 14.79 9.77 -0.13
CA GLU A 187 15.76 10.26 0.84
C GLU A 187 17.09 9.53 0.61
N GLU A 188 18.17 10.26 0.36
CA GLU A 188 19.49 9.66 0.20
C GLU A 188 20.00 9.16 1.56
N LEU A 189 20.57 7.96 1.58
CA LEU A 189 21.28 7.47 2.76
C LEU A 189 22.65 8.13 2.77
N ASN A 190 22.80 9.15 3.62
CA ASN A 190 24.11 9.75 3.88
C ASN A 190 25.10 8.66 4.29
N SER A 191 25.98 8.28 3.37
CA SER A 191 27.07 7.36 3.67
C SER A 191 27.93 8.00 4.77
N ALA A 192 28.10 7.32 5.89
CA ALA A 192 28.83 7.83 7.07
C ALA A 192 30.36 7.98 6.83
N PHE A 193 30.80 8.09 5.59
CA PHE A 193 32.19 8.23 5.15
C PHE A 193 32.36 9.49 4.32
N ASP A 194 32.05 10.64 4.92
CA ASP A 194 32.51 11.93 4.40
C ASP A 194 33.93 12.16 4.94
N GLU A 195 34.90 11.54 4.26
CA GLU A 195 36.34 11.66 4.52
C GLU A 195 36.82 13.05 4.07
N ASN A 196 36.43 14.10 4.79
CA ASN A 196 36.94 15.46 4.60
C ASN A 196 36.94 16.27 5.92
N GLN A 197 37.49 15.70 6.99
CA GLN A 197 37.99 16.54 8.08
C GLN A 197 39.42 17.00 7.76
N PRO A 198 39.69 18.30 7.59
CA PRO A 198 41.06 18.79 7.52
C PRO A 198 41.73 18.56 8.88
N VAL A 199 42.80 17.76 8.89
CA VAL A 199 43.66 17.56 10.05
C VAL A 199 44.27 18.92 10.42
N SER A 200 43.78 19.54 11.48
CA SER A 200 44.43 20.70 12.08
C SER A 200 45.75 20.25 12.71
N SER A 201 46.86 20.51 12.01
CA SER A 201 48.19 20.33 12.58
C SER A 201 48.39 21.42 13.63
N ASN A 202 48.24 21.08 14.91
CA ASN A 202 48.67 21.95 16.00
C ASN A 202 50.19 21.92 16.07
N ARG A 203 50.79 23.09 15.81
CA ARG A 203 52.17 23.44 16.13
C ARG A 203 52.21 24.19 17.46
#